data_AF-A0A1G7NI51-F1
#
_entry.id   AF-A0A1G7NI51-F1
#
_cell.length_a   1.000
_cell.length_b   1.000
_cell.length_c   1.000
_cell.angle_alpha   90.00
_cell.angle_beta   90.00
_cell.angle_gamma   90.00
#
_symmetry.space_group_name_H-M   'P 1'
#
loop_
_entity.id
_entity.type
_entity.pdbx_description
1 polymer ?
#
loop_
_entity_poly.entity_id
_entity_poly.type
_entity_poly.pdbx_seq_one_letter_code
_entity_poly.pdbx_strand_id
1 'polypeptide(L)'
;MSQSYDRGTIEDFGRWKEFSAGMWAWIFHKFSGWVLIGYLFTHIAVLSTATQSGTMYTQTIRGLESLAIVRVLEVGLLAVAVFHILNGVRLLFVDLGVGLEAQDKSFYASLVVSAAIVIASVPTFLAGAF
;
A
#
# COMPACT_ATOMS: atom_id res chain seq x y z
N MET A 1 -27.52 -12.42 28.01
CA MET A 1 -26.43 -12.94 28.86
C MET A 1 -25.11 -12.66 28.14
N SER A 2 -24.25 -11.80 28.65
CA SER A 2 -22.93 -11.54 28.05
C SER A 2 -22.01 -12.72 28.37
N GLN A 3 -21.59 -13.46 27.36
CA GLN A 3 -20.56 -14.50 27.54
C GLN A 3 -19.26 -13.81 27.97
N SER A 4 -18.79 -14.03 29.20
CA SER A 4 -17.47 -13.57 29.63
C SER A 4 -16.44 -14.47 28.95
N TYR A 5 -15.89 -14.00 27.84
CA TYR A 5 -14.77 -14.69 27.20
C TYR A 5 -13.56 -14.63 28.13
N ASP A 6 -13.07 -15.76 28.60
CA ASP A 6 -11.76 -15.83 29.26
C ASP A 6 -10.69 -15.50 28.20
N ARG A 7 -10.00 -14.37 28.40
CA ARG A 7 -8.99 -13.85 27.47
C ARG A 7 -7.56 -14.23 27.89
N GLY A 8 -7.40 -15.08 28.91
CA GLY A 8 -6.10 -15.42 29.49
C GLY A 8 -5.46 -14.25 30.24
N THR A 9 -4.23 -14.45 30.73
CA THR A 9 -3.47 -13.42 31.44
C THR A 9 -2.92 -12.37 30.47
N ILE A 10 -2.80 -11.11 30.93
CA ILE A 10 -2.26 -9.99 30.13
C ILE A 10 -0.80 -10.25 29.70
N GLU A 11 -0.09 -11.07 30.48
CA GLU A 11 1.32 -11.41 30.33
C GLU A 11 1.58 -12.54 29.31
N ASP A 12 0.54 -13.16 28.74
CA ASP A 12 0.70 -14.18 27.71
C ASP A 12 1.09 -13.55 26.36
N PHE A 13 2.40 -13.41 26.16
CA PHE A 13 3.00 -12.95 24.91
C PHE A 13 2.76 -13.89 23.72
N GLY A 14 2.24 -15.10 23.93
CA GLY A 14 1.89 -16.04 22.85
C GLY A 14 0.88 -15.43 21.86
N ARG A 15 -0.04 -14.60 22.37
CA ARG A 15 -1.07 -13.91 21.57
C ARG A 15 -0.52 -12.88 20.59
N TRP A 16 0.73 -12.43 20.77
CA TRP A 16 1.43 -11.50 19.87
C TRP A 16 2.31 -12.21 18.84
N LYS A 17 2.43 -13.54 18.92
CA LYS A 17 3.22 -14.34 17.97
C LYS A 17 2.38 -14.84 16.80
N GLU A 18 1.07 -14.99 16.96
CA GLU A 18 0.16 -15.46 15.92
C GLU A 18 -0.61 -14.28 15.32
N PHE A 19 -0.38 -14.01 14.04
CA PHE A 19 -1.06 -12.93 13.32
C PHE A 19 -2.22 -13.46 12.50
N SER A 20 -3.43 -13.00 12.80
CA SER A 20 -4.60 -13.24 11.96
C SER A 20 -4.57 -12.37 10.70
N ALA A 21 -5.35 -12.75 9.69
CA ALA A 21 -5.48 -11.98 8.44
C ALA A 21 -5.87 -10.51 8.69
N GLY A 22 -6.78 -10.26 9.65
CA GLY A 22 -7.16 -8.91 10.05
C GLY A 22 -6.01 -8.08 10.65
N MET A 23 -5.12 -8.71 11.43
CA MET A 23 -3.94 -8.03 11.98
C MET A 23 -2.96 -7.64 10.88
N TRP A 24 -2.69 -8.54 9.93
CA TRP A 24 -1.87 -8.24 8.76
C TRP A 24 -2.46 -7.12 7.89
N ALA A 25 -3.77 -7.18 7.63
CA ALA A 25 -4.48 -6.13 6.89
C ALA A 25 -4.29 -4.75 7.53
N TRP A 26 -4.37 -4.68 8.86
CA TRP A 26 -4.15 -3.45 9.61
C TRP A 26 -2.69 -2.97 9.54
N ILE A 27 -1.70 -3.86 9.74
CA ILE A 27 -0.28 -3.52 9.66
C ILE A 27 0.05 -2.97 8.28
N PHE A 28 -0.29 -3.71 7.22
CA PHE A 28 0.05 -3.31 5.86
C PHE A 28 -0.65 -2.01 5.47
N HIS A 29 -1.89 -1.77 5.92
CA HIS A 29 -2.59 -0.53 5.63
C HIS A 29 -1.93 0.68 6.29
N LYS A 30 -1.52 0.56 7.56
CA LYS A 30 -0.78 1.62 8.24
C LYS A 30 0.58 1.87 7.61
N PHE A 31 1.34 0.79 7.38
CA PHE A 31 2.66 0.88 6.77
C PHE A 31 2.60 1.53 5.39
N SER A 32 1.68 1.09 4.52
CA SER A 32 1.48 1.69 3.21
C SER A 32 1.10 3.17 3.31
N GLY A 33 0.26 3.56 4.26
CA GLY A 33 -0.07 4.97 4.51
C GLY A 33 1.16 5.81 4.87
N TRP A 34 2.04 5.32 5.75
CA TRP A 34 3.29 6.01 6.09
C TRP A 34 4.22 6.15 4.89
N VAL A 35 4.34 5.11 4.06
CA VAL A 35 5.13 5.17 2.82
C VAL A 35 4.56 6.22 1.86
N LEU A 36 3.24 6.26 1.67
CA LEU A 36 2.60 7.24 0.79
C LEU A 36 2.77 8.68 1.31
N ILE A 37 2.65 8.90 2.62
CA ILE A 37 2.93 10.22 3.23
C ILE A 37 4.38 10.62 2.97
N GLY A 38 5.34 9.70 3.16
CA GLY A 38 6.75 9.96 2.85
C GLY A 38 6.95 10.31 1.37
N TYR A 39 6.32 9.56 0.47
CA TYR A 39 6.36 9.83 -0.97
C TYR A 39 5.78 11.21 -1.32
N LEU A 40 4.70 11.65 -0.67
CA LEU A 40 4.07 12.94 -0.96
C LEU A 40 5.06 14.12 -0.86
N PHE A 41 6.01 14.10 0.07
CA PHE A 41 7.04 15.14 0.15
C PHE A 41 7.91 15.18 -1.12
N THR A 42 8.35 14.02 -1.60
CA THR A 42 9.13 13.92 -2.85
C THR A 42 8.28 14.26 -4.08
N HIS A 43 7.02 13.82 -4.09
CA HIS A 43 6.09 14.06 -5.17
C HIS A 43 5.81 15.54 -5.36
N ILE A 44 5.50 16.26 -4.27
CA ILE A 44 5.25 17.69 -4.29
C ILE A 44 6.52 18.44 -4.73
N ALA A 45 7.71 18.02 -4.28
CA ALA A 45 8.96 18.64 -4.71
C ALA A 45 9.17 18.51 -6.22
N VAL A 46 8.99 17.32 -6.81
CA VAL A 46 9.09 17.12 -8.26
C VAL A 46 8.01 17.90 -9.00
N LEU A 47 6.74 17.81 -8.57
CA LEU A 47 5.63 18.52 -9.19
C LEU A 47 5.80 20.04 -9.16
N SER A 48 6.42 20.58 -8.10
CA SER A 48 6.65 22.03 -7.97
C SER A 48 7.54 22.59 -9.09
N THR A 49 8.43 21.78 -9.68
CA THR A 49 9.26 22.20 -10.82
C THR A 49 8.43 22.56 -12.07
N ALA A 50 7.22 22.01 -12.19
CA ALA A 50 6.30 22.35 -13.27
C ALA A 50 5.80 23.81 -13.19
N THR A 51 5.85 24.41 -12.00
CA THR A 51 5.47 25.83 -11.82
C THR A 51 6.55 26.79 -12.34
N GLN A 52 7.80 26.31 -12.47
CA GLN A 52 8.92 27.09 -13.02
C GLN A 52 8.94 27.00 -14.55
N SER A 53 8.92 25.78 -15.11
CA SER A 53 8.70 25.55 -16.55
C SER A 53 8.41 24.07 -16.84
N GLY A 54 7.66 23.80 -17.91
CA GLY A 54 7.44 22.43 -18.39
C GLY A 54 8.74 21.71 -18.78
N THR A 55 9.74 22.45 -19.25
CA THR A 55 11.07 21.90 -19.58
C THR A 55 11.80 21.42 -18.32
N MET A 56 11.79 22.21 -17.25
CA MET A 56 12.43 21.83 -15.97
C MET A 56 11.78 20.60 -15.35
N TYR A 57 10.44 20.52 -15.37
CA TYR A 57 9.70 19.34 -14.92
C TYR A 57 10.08 18.09 -15.70
N THR A 58 10.07 18.18 -17.03
CA THR A 58 10.42 17.06 -17.90
C THR A 58 11.86 16.61 -17.68
N GLN A 59 12.81 17.55 -17.53
CA GLN A 59 14.21 17.23 -17.24
C GLN A 59 14.38 16.57 -15.86
N THR A 60 13.67 17.05 -14.85
CA THR A 60 13.70 16.47 -13.50
C THR A 60 13.22 15.01 -13.51
N ILE A 61 12.08 14.74 -14.14
CA ILE A 61 11.56 13.36 -14.27
C ILE A 61 12.52 12.48 -15.05
N ARG A 62 13.01 12.92 -16.22
CA ARG A 62 13.97 12.12 -17.00
C ARG A 62 15.26 11.83 -16.23
N GLY A 63 15.74 12.78 -15.43
CA GLY A 63 16.90 12.59 -14.56
C GLY A 63 16.65 11.49 -13.52
N LEU A 64 15.48 11.51 -12.86
CA LEU A 64 15.09 10.49 -11.90
C LEU A 64 14.89 9.11 -12.56
N GLU A 65 14.14 9.03 -13.66
CA GLU A 65 13.88 7.80 -14.41
C GLU A 65 15.15 7.19 -15.04
N SER A 66 16.23 7.96 -15.19
CA SER A 66 17.52 7.42 -15.64
C SER A 66 18.17 6.48 -14.61
N LEU A 67 17.74 6.57 -13.34
CA LEU A 67 18.23 5.73 -12.26
C LEU A 67 17.39 4.45 -12.19
N ALA A 68 17.99 3.29 -12.43
CA ALA A 68 17.30 1.99 -12.34
C ALA A 68 16.61 1.78 -10.99
N ILE A 69 17.21 2.27 -9.89
CA ILE A 69 16.61 2.19 -8.55
C ILE A 69 15.29 2.97 -8.47
N VAL A 70 15.17 4.13 -9.11
CA VAL A 70 13.94 4.92 -9.10
C VAL A 70 12.82 4.16 -9.81
N ARG A 71 13.11 3.53 -10.95
CA ARG A 71 12.13 2.71 -11.67
C ARG A 71 11.62 1.53 -10.85
N VAL A 72 12.51 0.88 -10.09
CA VAL A 72 12.10 -0.18 -9.15
C VAL A 72 11.24 0.39 -8.01
N LEU A 73 11.61 1.56 -7.47
CA LEU A 73 10.83 2.25 -6.46
C LEU A 73 9.46 2.69 -6.96
N GLU A 74 9.30 3.04 -8.23
CA GLU A 74 8.00 3.37 -8.85
C GLU A 74 7.06 2.15 -8.90
N VAL A 75 7.57 0.97 -9.25
CA VAL A 75 6.81 -0.29 -9.16
C VAL A 75 6.40 -0.56 -7.71
N GLY A 76 7.31 -0.37 -6.76
CA GLY A 76 7.03 -0.50 -5.33
C GLY A 76 5.98 0.50 -4.85
N LEU A 77 6.06 1.75 -5.31
CA LEU A 77 5.10 2.80 -5.00
C LEU A 77 3.71 2.45 -5.54
N LEU A 78 3.61 1.95 -6.78
CA LEU A 78 2.35 1.47 -7.34
C LEU A 78 1.77 0.34 -6.48
N ALA A 79 2.60 -0.62 -6.06
CA ALA A 79 2.17 -1.72 -5.20
C ALA A 79 1.59 -1.22 -3.88
N VAL A 80 2.28 -0.28 -3.24
CA VAL A 80 1.84 0.37 -1.99
C VAL A 80 0.53 1.12 -2.20
N ALA A 81 0.43 1.93 -3.27
CA ALA A 81 -0.75 2.75 -3.55
C ALA A 81 -2.00 1.89 -3.83
N VAL A 82 -1.88 0.90 -4.71
CA VAL A 82 -3.00 0.01 -5.10
C VAL A 82 -3.49 -0.78 -3.89
N PHE A 83 -2.58 -1.38 -3.12
CA PHE A 83 -2.96 -2.09 -1.90
C PHE A 83 -3.64 -1.16 -0.89
N HIS A 84 -3.08 0.04 -0.66
CA HIS A 84 -3.64 1.00 0.29
C HIS A 84 -5.08 1.40 -0.07
N ILE A 85 -5.33 1.66 -1.35
CA ILE A 85 -6.66 2.01 -1.87
C ILE A 85 -7.61 0.82 -1.71
N LEU A 86 -7.25 -0.36 -2.19
CA LEU A 86 -8.14 -1.54 -2.13
C LEU A 86 -8.47 -1.94 -0.70
N ASN A 87 -7.47 -1.92 0.19
CA ASN A 87 -7.70 -2.22 1.60
C ASN A 87 -8.49 -1.09 2.31
N GLY A 88 -8.29 0.17 1.94
CA GLY A 88 -9.11 1.29 2.43
C GLY A 88 -10.58 1.18 2.02
N VAL A 89 -10.84 0.78 0.77
CA VAL A 89 -12.20 0.50 0.28
C VAL A 89 -12.83 -0.68 1.02
N ARG A 90 -12.07 -1.75 1.28
CA ARG A 90 -12.52 -2.86 2.14
C ARG A 90 -12.92 -2.37 3.52
N LEU A 91 -12.11 -1.51 4.16
CA LEU A 91 -12.43 -0.94 5.47
C LEU A 91 -13.71 -0.11 5.42
N LEU A 92 -13.89 0.72 4.39
CA LEU A 92 -15.12 1.50 4.19
C LEU A 92 -16.36 0.60 4.08
N PHE A 93 -16.29 -0.53 3.34
CA PHE A 93 -17.39 -1.48 3.30
C PHE A 93 -17.68 -2.11 4.66
N VAL A 94 -16.64 -2.50 5.40
CA VAL A 94 -16.78 -3.05 6.76
C VAL A 94 -17.43 -2.03 7.70
N ASP A 95 -17.04 -0.76 7.63
CA ASP A 95 -17.60 0.34 8.42
C ASP A 95 -19.08 0.59 8.10
N LEU A 96 -19.49 0.33 6.86
CA LEU A 96 -20.89 0.34 6.42
C LEU A 96 -21.66 -0.94 6.77
N GLY A 97 -21.05 -1.90 7.47
CA GLY A 97 -21.65 -3.18 7.85
C GLY A 97 -21.70 -4.22 6.73
N VAL A 98 -21.01 -3.98 5.61
CA VAL A 98 -20.98 -4.89 4.45
C VAL A 98 -19.77 -5.81 4.52
N GLY A 99 -20.00 -7.12 4.38
CA GLY A 99 -18.92 -8.11 4.28
C GLY A 99 -18.27 -8.52 5.61
N LEU A 100 -18.96 -8.34 6.75
CA LEU A 100 -18.46 -8.69 8.09
C LEU A 100 -18.09 -10.17 8.24
N GLU A 101 -18.80 -11.08 7.59
CA GLU A 101 -18.52 -12.53 7.61
C GLU A 101 -17.41 -12.94 6.63
N ALA A 102 -17.00 -12.04 5.73
CA ALA A 102 -16.04 -12.29 4.66
C ALA A 102 -14.77 -11.44 4.78
N GLN A 103 -14.42 -11.01 6.00
CA GLN A 103 -13.27 -10.12 6.24
C GLN A 103 -11.92 -10.70 5.81
N ASP A 104 -11.69 -12.00 6.02
CA ASP A 104 -10.44 -12.64 5.61
C ASP A 104 -10.37 -12.82 4.10
N LYS A 105 -11.47 -13.29 3.50
CA LYS A 105 -11.59 -13.47 2.04
C LYS A 105 -11.39 -12.15 1.28
N SER A 106 -11.99 -11.07 1.77
CA SER A 106 -11.84 -9.73 1.18
C SER A 106 -10.42 -9.19 1.31
N PHE A 107 -9.69 -9.52 2.38
CA PHE A 107 -8.28 -9.17 2.51
C PHE A 107 -7.39 -9.95 1.53
N TYR A 108 -7.58 -11.27 1.40
CA TYR A 108 -6.82 -12.03 0.41
C TYR A 108 -7.15 -11.61 -1.03
N ALA A 109 -8.41 -11.26 -1.31
CA ALA A 109 -8.80 -10.70 -2.59
C ALA A 109 -8.07 -9.38 -2.88
N SER A 110 -7.97 -8.46 -1.91
CA SER A 110 -7.24 -7.20 -2.11
C SER A 110 -5.75 -7.44 -2.37
N LEU A 111 -5.13 -8.42 -1.70
CA LEU A 111 -3.74 -8.81 -1.97
C LEU A 111 -3.55 -9.36 -3.39
N VAL A 112 -4.39 -10.30 -3.81
CA VAL A 112 -4.29 -10.94 -5.13
C VAL A 112 -4.50 -9.92 -6.25
N VAL A 113 -5.50 -9.06 -6.13
CA VAL A 113 -5.77 -8.01 -7.12
C VAL A 113 -4.60 -7.01 -7.17
N SER A 114 -4.05 -6.62 -6.01
CA SER A 114 -2.87 -5.76 -5.96
C SER A 114 -1.68 -6.40 -6.67
N ALA A 115 -1.38 -7.66 -6.36
CA ALA A 115 -0.28 -8.40 -6.98
C ALA A 115 -0.45 -8.53 -8.49
N ALA A 116 -1.66 -8.83 -8.96
CA ALA A 116 -1.95 -8.94 -10.40
C ALA A 116 -1.69 -7.60 -11.13
N ILE A 117 -2.15 -6.48 -10.58
CA ILE A 117 -1.92 -5.14 -11.15
C ILE A 117 -0.42 -4.82 -11.18
N VAL A 118 0.28 -5.08 -10.08
CA VAL A 118 1.73 -4.81 -9.97
C VAL A 118 2.50 -5.63 -10.99
N ILE A 119 2.27 -6.94 -11.06
CA ILE A 119 2.96 -7.82 -12.02
C ILE A 119 2.70 -7.37 -13.46
N ALA A 120 1.45 -7.04 -13.79
CA ALA A 120 1.09 -6.54 -15.11
C ALA A 120 1.77 -5.20 -15.46
N SER A 121 2.09 -4.38 -14.46
CA SER A 121 2.75 -3.08 -14.65
C SER A 121 4.25 -3.16 -14.84
N VAL A 122 4.92 -4.24 -14.39
CA VAL A 122 6.39 -4.35 -14.40
C VAL A 122 7.00 -4.06 -15.77
N PRO A 123 6.50 -4.60 -16.90
CA PRO A 123 7.07 -4.31 -18.22
C PRO A 123 7.02 -2.82 -18.56
N THR A 124 5.95 -2.12 -18.17
CA THR A 124 5.77 -0.70 -18.45
C THR A 124 6.78 0.16 -17.71
N PHE A 125 7.04 -0.12 -16.43
CA PHE A 125 7.97 0.65 -15.61
C PHE A 125 9.44 0.30 -15.88
N LEU A 126 9.74 -0.96 -16.18
CA LEU A 126 11.13 -1.43 -16.35
C LEU A 126 11.60 -1.46 -17.81
N ALA A 127 10.74 -1.15 -18.80
CA ALA A 127 11.17 -1.07 -20.19
C ALA A 127 12.29 -0.04 -20.39
N GLY A 128 13.45 -0.50 -20.86
CA GLY A 128 14.64 0.35 -21.08
C GLY A 128 15.34 0.80 -19.79
N ALA A 129 15.08 0.15 -18.66
CA ALA A 129 15.77 0.38 -17.39
C ALA A 129 17.16 -0.29 -17.34
N PHE A 130 17.35 -1.34 -18.16
CA PHE A 130 18.56 -2.14 -18.33
C PHE A 130 18.80 -2.31 -19.84
#